data_AF-A0A9E2QIU8-F1
#
_entry.id   AF-A0A9E2QIU8-F1
#
_cell.length_a   1.000
_cell.length_b   1.000
_cell.length_c   1.000
_cell.angle_alpha   90.00
_cell.angle_beta   90.00
_cell.angle_gamma   90.00
#
_symmetry.space_group_name_H-M   'P 1'
#
loop_
_entity.id
_entity.type
_entity.pdbx_description
1 polymer ?
#
loop_
_entity_poly.entity_id
_entity_poly.type
_entity_poly.pdbx_seq_one_letter_code
_entity_poly.pdbx_strand_id
1 'polypeptide(L)'
;GVSGYFVHREAKLNYDQFTSKSSIKKAKKYMRKYNTELSRAERIYGVDKKIITAIILVETRLGKLVGNRSILSTLSTLSSLSDLNIRDIVWDKNSSSCSLTREEFNNWSKRKSKWAYSELKAFIIYVNREGIDPAGINGSFAGALGIAQFMPSSILAFAKDGDGDGRVDLFNHADAIISIATYLGHYGWHPGIDRKGAYKVIHHYNNSNYYVDTILKISELLTAS
;
A
#
# COMPACT_ATOMS: atom_id res chain seq x y z
N GLY A 1 3.13 -1.15 17.45
CA GLY A 1 4.33 -0.38 17.81
C GLY A 1 5.50 -0.82 16.94
N VAL A 2 6.70 -0.30 17.23
CA VAL A 2 7.95 -0.55 16.46
C VAL A 2 8.29 -2.05 16.37
N SER A 3 7.89 -2.86 17.36
CA SER A 3 8.05 -4.32 17.36
C SER A 3 7.57 -5.01 16.08
N GLY A 4 6.50 -4.52 15.44
CA GLY A 4 6.00 -5.08 14.19
C GLY A 4 7.01 -5.04 13.05
N TYR A 5 7.92 -4.05 13.03
CA TYR A 5 8.98 -3.94 12.02
C TYR A 5 10.12 -4.93 12.22
N PHE A 6 10.35 -5.39 13.45
CA PHE A 6 11.40 -6.38 13.74
C PHE A 6 10.89 -7.82 13.63
N VAL A 7 9.58 -8.01 13.74
CA VAL A 7 8.92 -9.32 13.62
C VAL A 7 8.48 -9.61 12.18
N HIS A 8 8.02 -8.60 11.42
CA HIS A 8 7.65 -8.79 10.01
C HIS A 8 8.89 -8.74 9.10
N ARG A 9 9.56 -9.89 8.94
CA ARG A 9 10.22 -10.20 7.68
C ARG A 9 9.13 -10.62 6.69
N GLU A 10 9.05 -10.00 5.51
CA GLU A 10 8.09 -10.34 4.43
C GLU A 10 8.14 -11.82 3.98
N ALA A 11 9.08 -12.61 4.50
CA ALA A 11 9.24 -14.02 4.22
C ALA A 11 8.03 -14.84 4.72
N LYS A 12 7.26 -15.33 3.73
CA LYS A 12 6.06 -16.19 3.79
C LYS A 12 4.71 -15.48 3.92
N LEU A 13 4.47 -14.41 3.14
CA LEU A 13 3.11 -14.22 2.64
C LEU A 13 2.76 -15.45 1.77
N ASN A 14 1.77 -16.23 2.20
CA ASN A 14 1.24 -17.33 1.41
C ASN A 14 0.44 -16.73 0.25
N TYR A 15 1.10 -16.44 -0.86
CA TYR A 15 0.49 -15.82 -2.03
C TYR A 15 -0.48 -16.76 -2.77
N ASP A 16 -0.34 -18.08 -2.58
CA ASP A 16 -1.22 -19.09 -3.20
C ASP A 16 -2.69 -18.93 -2.79
N GLN A 17 -2.95 -18.32 -1.63
CA GLN A 17 -4.31 -18.03 -1.19
C GLN A 17 -5.04 -17.07 -2.15
N PHE A 18 -4.31 -16.17 -2.83
CA PHE A 18 -4.88 -15.18 -3.74
C PHE A 18 -5.17 -15.77 -5.13
N THR A 19 -4.48 -16.84 -5.52
CA THR A 19 -4.70 -17.55 -6.80
C THR A 19 -5.75 -18.65 -6.69
N SER A 20 -6.28 -18.93 -5.49
CA SER A 20 -7.35 -19.91 -5.28
C SER A 20 -8.63 -19.59 -6.08
N LYS A 21 -9.39 -20.62 -6.48
CA LYS A 21 -10.67 -20.47 -7.21
C LYS A 21 -11.65 -19.52 -6.50
N SER A 22 -11.69 -19.56 -5.17
CA SER A 22 -12.55 -18.67 -4.36
C SER A 22 -12.13 -17.21 -4.46
N SER A 23 -10.82 -16.94 -4.37
CA SER A 23 -10.27 -15.59 -4.52
C SER A 23 -10.51 -15.03 -5.93
N ILE A 24 -10.27 -15.83 -6.97
CA ILE A 24 -10.56 -15.43 -8.35
C ILE A 24 -12.06 -15.17 -8.57
N LYS A 25 -12.95 -16.00 -8.01
CA LYS A 25 -14.40 -15.75 -8.08
C LYS A 25 -14.80 -14.43 -7.42
N LYS A 26 -14.20 -14.09 -6.28
CA LYS A 26 -14.41 -12.79 -5.59
C LYS A 26 -13.89 -11.62 -6.42
N ALA A 27 -12.70 -11.75 -7.01
CA ALA A 27 -12.13 -10.73 -7.90
C ALA A 27 -13.00 -10.51 -9.15
N LYS A 28 -13.52 -11.57 -9.78
CA LYS A 28 -14.49 -11.42 -10.89
C LYS A 28 -15.77 -10.70 -10.46
N LYS A 29 -16.29 -10.99 -9.25
CA LYS A 29 -17.44 -10.26 -8.70
C LYS A 29 -17.11 -8.78 -8.45
N TYR A 30 -15.91 -8.51 -7.96
CA TYR A 30 -15.42 -7.14 -7.76
C TYR A 30 -15.34 -6.37 -9.07
N MET A 31 -14.77 -6.98 -10.12
CA MET A 31 -14.70 -6.36 -11.45
C MET A 31 -16.07 -6.02 -12.02
N ARG A 32 -17.07 -6.90 -11.81
CA ARG A 32 -18.46 -6.60 -12.21
C ARG A 32 -19.06 -5.46 -11.40
N LYS A 33 -18.78 -5.40 -10.09
CA LYS A 33 -19.31 -4.37 -9.19
C LYS A 33 -18.75 -2.98 -9.54
N TYR A 34 -17.44 -2.88 -9.76
CA TYR A 34 -16.73 -1.62 -10.03
C TYR A 34 -16.32 -1.51 -11.50
N ASN A 35 -17.15 -2.04 -12.40
CA ASN A 35 -16.82 -2.08 -13.83
C ASN A 35 -16.66 -0.67 -14.39
N THR A 36 -17.50 0.26 -13.95
CA THR A 36 -17.47 1.67 -14.39
C THR A 36 -16.12 2.32 -14.08
N GLU A 37 -15.66 2.22 -12.84
CA GLU A 37 -14.42 2.83 -12.36
C GLU A 37 -13.21 2.14 -13.00
N LEU A 38 -13.22 0.81 -13.07
CA LEU A 38 -12.14 0.03 -13.69
C LEU A 38 -12.03 0.31 -15.19
N SER A 39 -13.14 0.36 -15.92
CA SER A 39 -13.15 0.73 -17.34
C SER A 39 -12.73 2.18 -17.56
N ARG A 40 -13.11 3.09 -16.65
CA ARG A 40 -12.65 4.48 -16.69
C ARG A 40 -11.14 4.56 -16.48
N ALA A 41 -10.59 3.83 -15.52
CA ALA A 41 -9.16 3.75 -15.26
C ALA A 41 -8.39 3.23 -16.48
N GLU A 42 -8.88 2.13 -17.07
CA GLU A 42 -8.30 1.52 -18.28
C GLU A 42 -8.31 2.49 -19.47
N ARG A 43 -9.41 3.21 -19.68
CA ARG A 43 -9.52 4.19 -20.77
C ARG A 43 -8.61 5.41 -20.59
N ILE A 44 -8.50 5.94 -19.37
CA ILE A 44 -7.77 7.19 -19.11
C ILE A 44 -6.27 6.94 -18.96
N TYR A 45 -5.88 5.86 -18.28
CA TYR A 45 -4.48 5.60 -17.91
C TYR A 45 -3.87 4.43 -18.68
N GLY A 46 -4.67 3.68 -19.46
CA GLY A 46 -4.18 2.52 -20.22
C GLY A 46 -3.81 1.31 -19.35
N VAL A 47 -4.24 1.30 -18.09
CA VAL A 47 -3.94 0.23 -17.13
C VAL A 47 -5.02 -0.86 -17.17
N ASP A 48 -4.63 -2.12 -17.36
CA ASP A 48 -5.58 -3.25 -17.39
C ASP A 48 -6.33 -3.35 -16.05
N LYS A 49 -7.66 -3.33 -16.11
CA LYS A 49 -8.55 -3.50 -14.95
C LYS A 49 -8.26 -4.75 -14.12
N LYS A 50 -7.75 -5.82 -14.74
CA LYS A 50 -7.34 -7.06 -14.06
C LYS A 50 -6.12 -6.83 -13.18
N ILE A 51 -5.18 -6.01 -13.61
CA ILE A 51 -3.97 -5.66 -12.83
C ILE A 51 -4.36 -4.81 -11.63
N ILE A 52 -5.21 -3.79 -11.82
CA ILE A 52 -5.72 -2.98 -10.71
C ILE A 52 -6.46 -3.87 -9.70
N THR A 53 -7.34 -4.77 -10.19
CA THR A 53 -8.08 -5.70 -9.32
C THR A 53 -7.14 -6.66 -8.58
N ALA A 54 -6.10 -7.18 -9.25
CA ALA A 54 -5.12 -8.07 -8.64
C ALA A 54 -4.36 -7.38 -7.50
N ILE A 55 -3.95 -6.12 -7.69
CA ILE A 55 -3.30 -5.31 -6.65
C ILE A 55 -4.24 -5.17 -5.46
N ILE A 56 -5.47 -4.70 -5.67
CA ILE A 56 -6.45 -4.50 -4.60
C ILE A 56 -6.78 -5.83 -3.87
N LEU A 57 -6.76 -6.96 -4.58
CA LEU A 57 -6.94 -8.28 -3.96
C LEU A 57 -5.78 -8.63 -3.03
N VAL A 58 -4.53 -8.44 -3.48
CA VAL A 58 -3.33 -8.78 -2.70
C VAL A 58 -3.13 -7.81 -1.52
N GLU A 59 -3.31 -6.51 -1.75
CA GLU A 59 -3.10 -5.47 -0.74
C GLU A 59 -4.10 -5.58 0.40
N THR A 60 -5.40 -5.69 0.09
CA THR A 60 -6.45 -5.49 1.11
C THR A 60 -7.59 -6.49 1.05
N ARG A 61 -7.44 -7.60 0.32
CA ARG A 61 -8.54 -8.54 0.05
C ARG A 61 -9.77 -7.86 -0.50
N LEU A 62 -9.56 -6.97 -1.48
CA LEU A 62 -10.61 -6.17 -2.11
C LEU A 62 -11.27 -5.18 -1.13
N GLY A 63 -10.44 -4.48 -0.34
CA GLY A 63 -10.85 -3.47 0.64
C GLY A 63 -11.34 -3.99 1.99
N LYS A 64 -11.26 -5.30 2.24
CA LYS A 64 -11.72 -5.90 3.50
C LYS A 64 -10.72 -5.79 4.65
N LEU A 65 -9.44 -5.72 4.33
CA LEU A 65 -8.34 -5.67 5.29
C LEU A 65 -7.41 -4.50 4.96
N VAL A 66 -7.83 -3.30 5.32
CA VAL A 66 -7.04 -2.05 5.11
C VAL A 66 -6.05 -1.77 6.25
N GLY A 67 -6.10 -2.56 7.32
CA GLY A 67 -5.31 -2.39 8.53
C GLY A 67 -6.09 -1.70 9.66
N ASN A 68 -5.59 -1.84 10.89
CA ASN A 68 -6.29 -1.43 12.11
C ASN A 68 -5.38 -0.62 13.06
N ARG A 69 -4.25 -0.12 12.56
CA ARG A 69 -3.30 0.65 13.37
C ARG A 69 -3.41 2.12 13.04
N SER A 70 -3.51 2.96 14.07
CA SER A 70 -3.50 4.42 13.91
C SER A 70 -2.26 4.86 13.14
N ILE A 71 -2.48 5.52 11.99
CA ILE A 71 -1.41 6.02 11.13
C ILE A 71 -0.64 7.13 11.86
N LEU A 72 -1.36 8.06 12.49
CA LEU A 72 -0.79 9.12 13.29
C LEU A 72 0.14 8.56 14.37
N SER A 73 -0.35 7.61 15.17
CA SER A 73 0.45 6.99 16.24
C SER A 73 1.66 6.24 15.69
N THR A 74 1.49 5.50 14.59
CA THR A 74 2.55 4.70 13.97
C THR A 74 3.69 5.59 13.46
N LEU A 75 3.38 6.60 12.65
CA LEU A 75 4.37 7.50 12.08
C LEU A 75 4.99 8.42 13.14
N SER A 76 4.20 8.90 14.11
CA SER A 76 4.72 9.70 15.24
C SER A 76 5.72 8.90 16.08
N THR A 77 5.39 7.65 16.41
CA THR A 77 6.30 6.78 17.18
C THR A 77 7.61 6.57 16.43
N LEU A 78 7.55 6.24 15.13
CA LEU A 78 8.76 6.05 14.33
C LEU A 78 9.57 7.33 14.18
N SER A 79 8.89 8.47 13.97
CA SER A 79 9.53 9.78 13.89
C SER A 79 10.25 10.14 15.19
N SER A 80 9.69 9.78 16.35
CA SER A 80 10.30 10.05 17.66
C SER A 80 11.59 9.28 17.91
N LEU A 81 11.91 8.25 17.11
CA LEU A 81 13.19 7.55 17.15
C LEU A 81 14.37 8.43 16.67
N SER A 82 14.15 9.70 16.32
CA SER A 82 15.23 10.67 16.16
C SER A 82 15.82 11.08 17.52
N ASP A 83 15.04 11.02 18.60
CA ASP A 83 15.47 11.28 19.96
C ASP A 83 16.26 10.07 20.52
N LEU A 84 17.38 10.33 21.20
CA LEU A 84 18.23 9.28 21.77
C LEU A 84 17.56 8.58 22.96
N ASN A 85 16.92 9.34 23.85
CA ASN A 85 16.25 8.80 25.04
C ASN A 85 15.07 7.91 24.62
N ILE A 86 14.31 8.33 23.61
CA ILE A 86 13.20 7.52 23.09
C ILE A 86 13.70 6.24 22.44
N ARG A 87 14.82 6.30 21.69
CA ARG A 87 15.45 5.10 21.12
C ARG A 87 15.86 4.11 22.20
N ASP A 88 16.45 4.59 23.28
CA ASP A 88 16.90 3.76 24.39
C ASP A 88 15.71 3.08 25.07
N ILE A 89 14.63 3.82 25.34
CA ILE A 89 13.37 3.27 25.88
C ILE A 89 12.79 2.19 24.95
N VAL A 90 12.78 2.44 23.63
CA VAL A 90 12.26 1.48 22.65
C VAL A 90 13.15 0.24 22.58
N TRP A 91 14.48 0.40 22.61
CA TRP A 91 15.41 -0.72 22.64
C TRP A 91 15.19 -1.58 23.88
N ASP A 92 15.17 -0.99 25.07
CA ASP A 92 15.07 -1.73 26.33
C ASP A 92 13.78 -2.56 26.40
N LYS A 93 12.68 -2.01 25.88
CA LYS A 93 11.39 -2.71 25.82
C LYS A 93 11.31 -3.83 24.78
N ASN A 94 12.16 -3.83 23.76
CA ASN A 94 12.01 -4.74 22.60
C ASN A 94 13.26 -5.59 22.30
N SER A 95 14.37 -5.36 23.00
CA SER A 95 15.67 -6.01 22.75
C SER A 95 15.59 -7.53 22.78
N SER A 96 14.77 -8.11 23.67
CA SER A 96 14.53 -9.56 23.76
C SER A 96 13.83 -10.16 22.53
N SER A 97 13.17 -9.34 21.72
CA SER A 97 12.45 -9.73 20.50
C SER A 97 13.08 -9.19 19.21
N CYS A 98 14.20 -8.47 19.34
CA CYS A 98 14.87 -7.82 18.22
C CYS A 98 15.99 -8.71 17.69
N SER A 99 15.99 -9.01 16.39
CA SER A 99 17.10 -9.75 15.76
C SER A 99 18.32 -8.89 15.45
N LEU A 100 18.27 -7.58 15.72
CA LEU A 100 19.34 -6.63 15.43
C LEU A 100 20.22 -6.43 16.65
N THR A 101 21.51 -6.17 16.44
CA THR A 101 22.39 -5.61 17.45
C THR A 101 21.98 -4.17 17.79
N ARG A 102 22.48 -3.64 18.93
CA ARG A 102 22.19 -2.24 19.33
C ARG A 102 22.68 -1.24 18.28
N GLU A 103 23.84 -1.48 17.67
CA GLU A 103 24.39 -0.62 16.63
C GLU A 103 23.52 -0.63 15.36
N GLU A 104 23.11 -1.81 14.90
CA GLU A 104 22.21 -1.96 13.76
C GLU A 104 20.86 -1.30 14.02
N PHE A 105 20.29 -1.47 15.23
CA PHE A 105 19.07 -0.79 15.64
C PHE A 105 19.22 0.73 15.62
N ASN A 106 20.34 1.26 16.10
CA ASN A 106 20.59 2.70 16.10
C ASN A 106 20.67 3.26 14.67
N ASN A 107 21.39 2.56 13.78
CA ASN A 107 21.52 2.94 12.37
C ASN A 107 20.18 2.85 11.64
N TRP A 108 19.42 1.77 11.88
CA TRP A 108 18.06 1.60 11.37
C TRP A 108 17.14 2.72 11.86
N SER A 109 17.15 3.01 13.17
CA SER A 109 16.29 4.02 13.80
C SER A 109 16.54 5.42 13.25
N LYS A 110 17.80 5.81 13.01
CA LYS A 110 18.14 7.09 12.38
C LYS A 110 17.54 7.23 10.98
N ARG A 111 17.65 6.20 10.14
CA ARG A 111 17.09 6.22 8.78
C ARG A 111 15.57 6.21 8.82
N LYS A 112 15.00 5.35 9.69
CA LYS A 112 13.56 5.14 9.79
C LYS A 112 12.84 6.35 10.37
N SER A 113 13.42 7.05 11.35
CA SER A 113 12.84 8.28 11.90
C SER A 113 12.78 9.41 10.88
N LYS A 114 13.85 9.61 10.10
CA LYS A 114 13.87 10.61 9.02
C LYS A 114 12.79 10.32 7.96
N TRP A 115 12.68 9.06 7.53
CA TRP A 115 11.63 8.63 6.61
C TRP A 115 10.23 8.84 7.21
N ALA A 116 10.01 8.40 8.45
CA ALA A 116 8.72 8.49 9.11
C ALA A 116 8.27 9.93 9.34
N TYR A 117 9.21 10.85 9.60
CA TYR A 117 8.93 12.28 9.69
C TYR A 117 8.40 12.83 8.36
N SER A 118 9.02 12.47 7.23
CA SER A 118 8.54 12.87 5.91
C SER A 118 7.15 12.32 5.60
N GLU A 119 6.90 11.05 5.93
CA GLU A 119 5.58 10.43 5.75
C GLU A 119 4.52 11.03 6.69
N LEU A 120 4.89 11.34 7.94
CA LEU A 120 4.00 12.01 8.89
C LEU A 120 3.61 13.39 8.37
N LYS A 121 4.57 14.17 7.86
CA LYS A 121 4.28 15.47 7.25
C LYS A 121 3.33 15.32 6.06
N ALA A 122 3.58 14.36 5.18
CA ALA A 122 2.71 14.09 4.04
C ALA A 122 1.30 13.67 4.49
N PHE A 123 1.19 12.87 5.54
CA PHE A 123 -0.09 12.46 6.13
C PHE A 123 -0.88 13.65 6.66
N ILE A 124 -0.24 14.53 7.44
CA ILE A 124 -0.89 15.74 7.97
C ILE A 124 -1.35 16.67 6.84
N ILE A 125 -0.54 16.85 5.78
CA ILE A 125 -0.94 17.63 4.61
C ILE A 125 -2.18 17.02 3.95
N TYR A 126 -2.17 15.70 3.75
CA TYR A 126 -3.29 14.97 3.15
C TYR A 126 -4.58 15.14 3.97
N VAL A 127 -4.56 14.79 5.27
CA VAL A 127 -5.79 14.86 6.07
C VAL A 127 -6.30 16.28 6.25
N ASN A 128 -5.43 17.29 6.30
CA ASN A 128 -5.84 18.69 6.37
C ASN A 128 -6.48 19.16 5.05
N ARG A 129 -5.93 18.74 3.90
CA ARG A 129 -6.50 19.04 2.58
C ARG A 129 -7.90 18.47 2.42
N GLU A 130 -8.11 17.24 2.89
CA GLU A 130 -9.38 16.52 2.75
C GLU A 130 -10.36 16.76 3.93
N GLY A 131 -9.96 17.53 4.94
CA GLY A 131 -10.78 17.81 6.13
C GLY A 131 -11.07 16.57 6.98
N ILE A 132 -10.12 15.64 7.07
CA ILE A 132 -10.22 14.36 7.78
C ILE A 132 -9.59 14.51 9.18
N ASP A 133 -10.23 13.95 10.21
CA ASP A 133 -9.61 13.84 11.54
C ASP A 133 -8.45 12.82 11.52
N PRO A 134 -7.19 13.23 11.73
CA PRO A 134 -6.05 12.31 11.74
C PRO A 134 -6.14 11.21 12.80
N ALA A 135 -6.86 11.43 13.91
CA ALA A 135 -7.00 10.42 14.96
C ALA A 135 -7.86 9.23 14.53
N GLY A 136 -8.78 9.44 13.58
CA GLY A 136 -9.68 8.41 13.06
C GLY A 136 -9.08 7.50 11.99
N ILE A 137 -7.88 7.79 11.50
CA ILE A 137 -7.32 7.08 10.33
C ILE A 137 -6.42 5.92 10.75
N ASN A 138 -6.85 4.73 10.32
CA ASN A 138 -6.16 3.48 10.50
C ASN A 138 -5.56 2.97 9.20
N GLY A 139 -4.49 2.19 9.31
CA GLY A 139 -3.97 1.42 8.19
C GLY A 139 -2.96 0.38 8.62
N SER A 140 -1.98 0.14 7.76
CA SER A 140 -1.00 -0.92 7.94
C SER A 140 -0.04 -0.61 9.09
N PHE A 141 0.68 -1.64 9.56
CA PHE A 141 1.75 -1.45 10.53
C PHE A 141 2.89 -0.57 10.01
N ALA A 142 3.01 -0.48 8.68
CA ALA A 142 4.02 0.31 8.03
C ALA A 142 3.60 1.77 7.81
N GLY A 143 2.32 2.11 8.05
CA GLY A 143 1.77 3.43 7.76
C GLY A 143 1.16 3.56 6.37
N ALA A 144 0.86 2.45 5.69
CA ALA A 144 0.16 2.45 4.40
C ALA A 144 -1.36 2.55 4.60
N LEU A 145 -2.04 3.29 3.72
CA LEU A 145 -3.43 3.70 3.89
C LEU A 145 -4.36 3.13 2.83
N GLY A 146 -5.59 2.85 3.28
CA GLY A 146 -6.73 2.57 2.41
C GLY A 146 -6.60 1.29 1.59
N ILE A 147 -7.47 1.19 0.59
CA ILE A 147 -7.59 0.03 -0.31
C ILE A 147 -6.33 -0.15 -1.16
N ALA A 148 -5.68 0.95 -1.53
CA ALA A 148 -4.46 0.97 -2.33
C ALA A 148 -3.18 0.68 -1.51
N GLN A 149 -3.23 0.73 -0.17
CA GLN A 149 -2.05 0.64 0.69
C GLN A 149 -0.94 1.62 0.28
N PHE A 150 -1.32 2.87 -0.02
CA PHE A 150 -0.35 3.92 -0.32
C PHE A 150 0.28 4.47 0.95
N MET A 151 1.60 4.70 0.91
CA MET A 151 2.24 5.58 1.88
C MET A 151 1.73 7.02 1.68
N PRO A 152 1.65 7.85 2.74
CA PRO A 152 1.16 9.23 2.64
C PRO A 152 1.83 10.07 1.53
N SER A 153 3.13 9.93 1.33
CA SER A 153 3.84 10.61 0.24
C SER A 153 3.31 10.23 -1.15
N SER A 154 3.01 8.94 -1.37
CA SER A 154 2.37 8.45 -2.59
C SER A 154 0.95 8.99 -2.75
N ILE A 155 0.21 9.22 -1.65
CA ILE A 155 -1.12 9.84 -1.72
C ILE A 155 -1.01 11.24 -2.31
N LEU A 156 -0.09 12.06 -1.81
CA LEU A 156 0.09 13.42 -2.30
C LEU A 156 0.52 13.46 -3.77
N ALA A 157 1.30 12.47 -4.22
CA ALA A 157 1.82 12.42 -5.59
C ALA A 157 0.82 11.84 -6.60
N PHE A 158 0.03 10.84 -6.21
CA PHE A 158 -0.69 9.98 -7.15
C PHE A 158 -2.17 9.79 -6.86
N ALA A 159 -2.64 10.08 -5.64
CA ALA A 159 -4.04 9.86 -5.33
C ALA A 159 -4.94 10.89 -6.01
N LYS A 160 -6.07 10.41 -6.51
CA LYS A 160 -7.03 11.20 -7.28
C LYS A 160 -8.46 10.82 -6.94
N ASP A 161 -9.32 11.82 -7.01
CA ASP A 161 -10.77 11.71 -6.92
C ASP A 161 -11.28 10.85 -8.09
N GLY A 162 -11.85 9.69 -7.75
CA GLY A 162 -12.28 8.68 -8.70
C GLY A 162 -13.78 8.72 -9.00
N ASP A 163 -14.61 9.15 -8.05
CA ASP A 163 -16.07 9.25 -8.20
C ASP A 163 -16.57 10.67 -8.50
N GLY A 164 -15.72 11.68 -8.36
CA GLY A 164 -15.98 13.07 -8.73
C GLY A 164 -16.65 13.89 -7.62
N ASP A 165 -16.53 13.47 -6.36
CA ASP A 165 -17.14 14.17 -5.21
C ASP A 165 -16.33 15.39 -4.72
N GLY A 166 -15.16 15.63 -5.31
CA GLY A 166 -14.26 16.74 -4.99
C GLY A 166 -13.30 16.44 -3.85
N ARG A 167 -13.24 15.20 -3.34
CA ARG A 167 -12.32 14.76 -2.29
C ARG A 167 -11.50 13.56 -2.77
N VAL A 168 -10.43 13.29 -2.04
CA VAL A 168 -9.64 12.07 -2.21
C VAL A 168 -9.73 11.24 -0.94
N ASP A 169 -10.44 10.11 -1.02
CA ASP A 169 -10.56 9.13 0.05
C ASP A 169 -10.11 7.73 -0.43
N LEU A 170 -8.93 7.28 -0.01
CA LEU A 170 -8.43 5.94 -0.37
C LEU A 170 -9.18 4.77 0.29
N PHE A 171 -10.16 5.03 1.16
CA PHE A 171 -11.11 4.02 1.64
C PHE A 171 -12.33 3.89 0.70
N ASN A 172 -12.53 4.83 -0.22
CA ASN A 172 -13.44 4.73 -1.36
C ASN A 172 -12.79 3.88 -2.47
N HIS A 173 -13.57 2.96 -3.04
CA HIS A 173 -13.09 2.06 -4.09
C HIS A 173 -12.80 2.78 -5.42
N ALA A 174 -13.59 3.80 -5.78
CA ALA A 174 -13.39 4.55 -7.02
C ALA A 174 -12.05 5.28 -6.99
N ASP A 175 -11.79 6.00 -5.91
CA ASP A 175 -10.55 6.73 -5.67
C ASP A 175 -9.36 5.80 -5.64
N ALA A 176 -9.45 4.68 -4.92
CA ALA A 176 -8.38 3.70 -4.87
C ALA A 176 -8.05 3.13 -6.27
N ILE A 177 -9.07 2.79 -7.06
CA ILE A 177 -8.90 2.28 -8.43
C ILE A 177 -8.18 3.32 -9.31
N ILE A 178 -8.63 4.56 -9.29
CA ILE A 178 -8.08 5.64 -10.12
C ILE A 178 -6.68 6.05 -9.64
N SER A 179 -6.43 6.02 -8.33
CA SER A 179 -5.13 6.29 -7.73
C SER A 179 -4.09 5.22 -8.09
N ILE A 180 -4.46 3.94 -8.06
CA ILE A 180 -3.59 2.84 -8.51
C ILE A 180 -3.27 2.99 -10.00
N ALA A 181 -4.27 3.30 -10.82
CA ALA A 181 -4.06 3.51 -12.25
C ALA A 181 -3.12 4.69 -12.54
N THR A 182 -3.27 5.79 -11.79
CA THR A 182 -2.39 6.96 -11.87
C THR A 182 -0.95 6.60 -11.50
N TYR A 183 -0.75 5.86 -10.42
CA TYR A 183 0.55 5.39 -9.98
C TYR A 183 1.22 4.51 -11.05
N LEU A 184 0.53 3.48 -11.55
CA LEU A 184 1.09 2.57 -12.54
C LEU A 184 1.41 3.30 -13.85
N GLY A 185 0.53 4.21 -14.30
CA GLY A 185 0.77 5.04 -15.48
C GLY A 185 2.02 5.93 -15.32
N HIS A 186 2.22 6.53 -14.13
CA HIS A 186 3.40 7.34 -13.84
C HIS A 186 4.71 6.54 -13.97
N TYR A 187 4.73 5.29 -13.50
CA TYR A 187 5.90 4.41 -13.60
C TYR A 187 6.07 3.75 -14.98
N GLY A 188 5.22 4.08 -15.95
CA GLY A 188 5.37 3.67 -17.34
C GLY A 188 4.45 2.54 -17.79
N TRP A 189 3.38 2.23 -17.05
CA TRP A 189 2.33 1.35 -17.57
C TRP A 189 1.66 2.00 -18.78
N HIS A 190 1.48 1.24 -19.86
CA HIS A 190 0.74 1.67 -21.04
C HIS A 190 0.03 0.48 -21.71
N PRO A 191 -0.96 0.70 -22.59
CA PRO A 191 -1.58 -0.36 -23.35
C PRO A 191 -0.55 -1.15 -24.17
N GLY A 192 -0.67 -2.47 -24.18
CA GLY A 192 0.25 -3.35 -24.91
C GLY A 192 1.65 -3.48 -24.30
N ILE A 193 1.87 -3.02 -23.07
CA ILE A 193 3.13 -3.21 -22.35
C ILE A 193 3.52 -4.70 -22.33
N ASP A 194 4.79 -4.98 -22.61
CA ASP A 194 5.30 -6.35 -22.59
C ASP A 194 5.44 -6.87 -21.15
N ARG A 195 5.62 -8.18 -20.99
CA ARG A 195 5.71 -8.80 -19.66
C ARG A 195 6.86 -8.22 -18.83
N LYS A 196 7.99 -7.89 -19.47
CA LYS A 196 9.18 -7.34 -18.79
C LYS A 196 8.93 -5.93 -18.27
N GLY A 197 8.28 -5.08 -19.06
CA GLY A 197 7.83 -3.75 -18.68
C GLY A 197 6.82 -3.82 -17.55
N ALA A 198 5.78 -4.63 -17.69
CA ALA A 198 4.77 -4.84 -16.64
C ALA A 198 5.42 -5.27 -15.32
N TYR A 199 6.40 -6.18 -15.38
CA TYR A 199 7.15 -6.63 -14.22
C TYR A 199 7.84 -5.47 -13.50
N LYS A 200 8.58 -4.64 -14.23
CA LYS A 200 9.27 -3.47 -13.66
C LYS A 200 8.31 -2.49 -13.01
N VAL A 201 7.20 -2.19 -13.68
CA VAL A 201 6.20 -1.23 -13.17
C VAL A 201 5.57 -1.75 -11.87
N ILE A 202 5.14 -3.02 -11.83
CA ILE A 202 4.54 -3.60 -10.61
C ILE A 202 5.57 -3.70 -9.49
N HIS A 203 6.85 -3.94 -9.81
CA HIS A 203 7.91 -3.99 -8.81
C HIS A 203 8.18 -2.64 -8.13
N HIS A 204 7.84 -1.51 -8.77
CA HIS A 204 7.86 -0.20 -8.10
C HIS A 204 6.79 -0.11 -7.01
N TYR A 205 5.63 -0.75 -7.22
CA TYR A 205 4.54 -0.79 -6.24
C TYR A 205 4.94 -1.58 -4.98
N ASN A 206 5.56 -2.74 -5.18
CA ASN A 206 6.14 -3.55 -4.12
C ASN A 206 7.41 -4.25 -4.62
N ASN A 207 8.53 -4.05 -3.92
CA ASN A 207 9.87 -4.51 -4.29
C ASN A 207 10.08 -6.03 -4.02
N SER A 208 9.10 -6.86 -4.40
CA SER A 208 9.08 -8.30 -4.20
C SER A 208 8.72 -9.02 -5.49
N ASN A 209 9.63 -9.87 -5.95
CA ASN A 209 9.40 -10.70 -7.15
C ASN A 209 8.15 -11.58 -7.00
N TYR A 210 7.95 -12.18 -5.81
CA TYR A 210 6.76 -13.00 -5.52
C TYR A 210 5.46 -12.21 -5.62
N TYR A 211 5.47 -10.95 -5.19
CA TYR A 211 4.32 -10.06 -5.34
C TYR A 211 4.00 -9.87 -6.82
N VAL A 212 4.99 -9.48 -7.62
CA VAL A 212 4.83 -9.23 -9.06
C VAL A 212 4.31 -10.49 -9.78
N ASP A 213 4.92 -11.64 -9.52
CA ASP A 213 4.51 -12.92 -10.10
C ASP A 213 3.06 -13.26 -9.75
N THR A 214 2.66 -13.00 -8.50
CA THR A 214 1.28 -13.23 -8.04
C THR A 214 0.29 -12.33 -8.76
N ILE A 215 0.59 -11.03 -8.90
CA ILE A 215 -0.26 -10.07 -9.62
C ILE A 215 -0.46 -10.49 -11.07
N LEU A 216 0.63 -10.82 -11.77
CA LEU A 216 0.57 -11.28 -13.15
C LEU A 216 -0.22 -12.60 -13.26
N LYS A 217 -0.02 -13.52 -12.31
CA LYS A 217 -0.75 -14.80 -12.30
C LYS A 217 -2.25 -14.62 -12.09
N ILE A 218 -2.66 -13.74 -11.17
CA ILE A 218 -4.08 -13.41 -10.96
C ILE A 218 -4.68 -12.82 -12.24
N SER A 219 -3.96 -11.91 -12.90
CA SER A 219 -4.43 -11.28 -14.15
C SER A 219 -4.67 -12.31 -15.27
N GLU A 220 -3.77 -13.29 -15.43
CA GLU A 220 -3.95 -14.42 -16.36
C GLU A 220 -5.21 -15.24 -16.01
N LEU A 221 -5.38 -15.59 -14.73
CA LEU A 221 -6.54 -16.36 -14.25
C LEU A 221 -7.88 -15.61 -14.41
N LEU A 222 -7.85 -14.27 -14.35
CA LEU A 222 -9.03 -13.44 -14.62
C LEU A 222 -9.38 -13.39 -16.10
N THR A 223 -8.44 -13.67 -17.00
CA THR A 223 -8.65 -13.69 -18.45
C THR A 223 -9.20 -15.02 -18.94
N ALA A 224 -8.81 -16.13 -18.34
CA ALA A 224 -9.06 -17.49 -18.85
C ALA A 224 -10.50 -18.05 -18.64
N SER A 225 -11.52 -17.22 -18.39
CA SER A 225 -12.92 -17.73 -18.29
C SER A 225 -13.99 -16.65 -18.35
#